data_AF-A0A9P9PR81-F1
#
_entry.id   AF-A0A9P9PR81-F1
#
_cell.length_a   1.000
_cell.length_b   1.000
_cell.length_c   1.000
_cell.angle_alpha   90.00
_cell.angle_beta   90.00
_cell.angle_gamma   90.00
#
_symmetry.space_group_name_H-M   'P 1'
#
loop_
_entity.id
_entity.type
_entity.pdbx_description
1 polymer ?
#
loop_
_entity_poly.entity_id
_entity_poly.type
_entity_poly.pdbx_seq_one_letter_code
_entity_poly.pdbx_strand_id
1 'polypeptide(L)'
;MVLRPDCVTTHFHLQRVKFDQDAMEDCFSGYTPLVAEDIANSASFMLAQPETTTIKALDCVPTAQRSLTSFDRQWDERNKAKN
;
A
#
# COMPACT_ATOMS: atom_id res chain seq x y z
N MET A 1 -9.77 5.67 16.16
CA MET A 1 -9.72 5.17 14.77
C MET A 1 -8.28 5.24 14.29
N VAL A 2 -7.79 4.19 13.63
CA VAL A 2 -6.42 4.14 13.08
C VAL A 2 -6.47 3.57 11.67
N LEU A 3 -5.84 4.26 10.71
CA LEU A 3 -5.62 3.77 9.35
C LEU A 3 -4.14 3.39 9.21
N ARG A 4 -3.84 2.14 8.85
CA ARG A 4 -2.47 1.61 8.76
C ARG A 4 -2.14 1.26 7.31
N PRO A 5 -1.64 2.23 6.52
CA PRO A 5 -1.10 1.94 5.20
C PRO A 5 0.25 1.22 5.31
N ASP A 6 0.54 0.37 4.33
CA ASP A 6 1.85 -0.27 4.19
C ASP A 6 2.60 0.25 2.94
N CYS A 7 3.03 -0.58 2.00
CA CYS A 7 3.71 -0.12 0.79
C CYS A 7 2.81 0.76 -0.12
N VAL A 8 2.98 2.08 0.00
CA VAL A 8 2.30 3.10 -0.81
C VAL A 8 3.32 3.94 -1.57
N THR A 9 3.12 4.10 -2.89
CA THR A 9 3.96 4.94 -3.74
C THR A 9 3.70 6.42 -3.47
N THR A 10 4.54 7.01 -2.63
CA THR A 10 4.52 8.43 -2.30
C THR A 10 5.97 8.94 -2.15
N HIS A 11 6.13 10.23 -1.87
CA HIS A 11 7.43 10.82 -1.54
C HIS A 11 8.08 10.25 -0.26
N PHE A 12 7.35 9.47 0.55
CA PHE A 12 7.88 8.84 1.76
C PHE A 12 9.11 7.98 1.47
N HIS A 13 9.01 7.07 0.49
CA HIS A 13 10.11 6.15 0.19
C HIS A 13 11.29 6.89 -0.42
N LEU A 14 11.05 7.86 -1.31
CA LEU A 14 12.10 8.68 -1.91
C LEU A 14 12.90 9.44 -0.83
N GLN A 15 12.24 10.05 0.14
CA GLN A 15 12.92 10.71 1.27
C GLN A 15 13.69 9.71 2.13
N ARG A 16 13.12 8.53 2.38
CA ARG A 16 13.75 7.47 3.18
C ARG A 16 15.05 6.97 2.56
N VAL A 17 15.13 6.91 1.24
CA VAL A 17 16.35 6.53 0.50
C VAL A 17 17.20 7.74 0.07
N LYS A 18 17.03 8.90 0.73
CA LYS A 18 17.83 10.11 0.48
C LYS A 18 17.78 10.60 -0.97
N PHE A 19 16.60 10.54 -1.59
CA PHE A 19 16.35 10.95 -2.96
C PHE A 19 17.07 10.10 -4.03
N ASP A 20 17.50 8.90 -3.67
CA ASP A 20 17.98 7.89 -4.62
C ASP A 20 16.79 7.27 -5.36
N GLN A 21 16.71 7.51 -6.66
CA GLN A 21 15.60 7.07 -7.49
C GLN A 21 15.64 5.56 -7.75
N ASP A 22 16.81 5.00 -7.99
CA ASP A 22 16.99 3.57 -8.26
C ASP A 22 16.61 2.76 -7.02
N ALA A 23 17.07 3.20 -5.84
CA ALA A 23 16.70 2.56 -4.57
C ALA A 23 15.20 2.68 -4.25
N MET A 24 14.52 3.73 -4.74
CA MET A 24 13.07 3.87 -4.60
C MET A 24 12.33 2.86 -5.49
N GLU A 25 12.76 2.70 -6.73
CA GLU A 25 12.17 1.76 -7.69
C GLU A 25 12.37 0.29 -7.23
N ASP A 26 13.56 -0.02 -6.72
CA ASP A 26 13.88 -1.33 -6.16
C ASP A 26 12.98 -1.74 -4.98
N CYS A 27 12.47 -0.77 -4.20
CA CYS A 27 11.57 -1.06 -3.08
C CYS A 27 10.32 -1.83 -3.53
N PHE A 28 9.82 -1.53 -4.73
CA PHE A 28 8.58 -2.06 -5.28
C PHE A 28 8.78 -3.06 -6.42
N SER A 29 10.02 -3.46 -6.69
CA SER A 29 10.33 -4.45 -7.72
C SER A 29 9.48 -5.72 -7.59
N GLY A 30 8.84 -6.13 -8.69
CA GLY A 30 8.10 -7.39 -8.78
C GLY A 30 6.62 -7.38 -8.35
N TYR A 31 6.10 -6.23 -7.91
CA TYR A 31 4.67 -6.05 -7.64
C TYR A 31 4.23 -4.58 -7.77
N THR A 32 2.96 -4.35 -8.09
CA THR A 32 2.35 -3.02 -7.99
C THR A 32 2.00 -2.65 -6.52
N PRO A 33 2.61 -1.60 -5.93
CA PRO A 33 2.25 -1.08 -4.61
C PRO A 33 0.93 -0.29 -4.63
N LEU A 34 0.42 0.09 -3.45
CA LEU A 34 -0.73 1.00 -3.35
C LEU A 34 -0.35 2.41 -3.84
N VAL A 35 -1.37 3.21 -4.19
CA VAL A 35 -1.24 4.63 -4.48
C VAL A 35 -1.92 5.48 -3.41
N ALA A 36 -1.64 6.78 -3.39
CA ALA A 36 -2.21 7.70 -2.40
C ALA A 36 -3.76 7.70 -2.40
N GLU A 37 -4.37 7.51 -3.56
CA GLU A 37 -5.82 7.43 -3.71
C GLU A 37 -6.44 6.23 -2.99
N ASP A 38 -5.77 5.07 -2.97
CA ASP A 38 -6.26 3.89 -2.24
C ASP A 38 -6.42 4.17 -0.74
N ILE A 39 -5.49 4.94 -0.18
CA ILE A 39 -5.50 5.33 1.24
C ILE A 39 -6.53 6.42 1.51
N ALA A 40 -6.67 7.39 0.60
CA ALA A 40 -7.70 8.41 0.70
C ALA A 40 -9.11 7.80 0.66
N ASN A 41 -9.35 6.85 -0.24
CA ASN A 41 -10.61 6.12 -0.34
C ASN A 41 -10.88 5.29 0.93
N SER A 42 -9.85 4.66 1.49
CA SER A 42 -9.95 3.93 2.76
C SER A 42 -10.30 4.84 3.94
N ALA A 43 -9.69 6.03 4.02
CA ALA A 43 -10.04 7.02 5.03
C ALA A 43 -11.49 7.50 4.88
N SER A 44 -11.91 7.80 3.64
CA SER A 44 -13.29 8.19 3.32
C SER A 44 -14.29 7.11 3.73
N PHE A 45 -13.99 5.85 3.44
CA PHE A 45 -14.81 4.71 3.87
C PHE A 45 -14.96 4.63 5.39
N MET A 46 -13.88 4.85 6.15
CA MET A 46 -13.95 4.85 7.61
C MET A 46 -14.80 5.99 8.18
N LEU A 47 -14.77 7.16 7.53
CA LEU A 47 -15.54 8.34 7.93
C LEU A 47 -17.02 8.28 7.52
N ALA A 48 -17.34 7.55 6.46
CA ALA A 48 -18.70 7.43 5.92
C ALA A 48 -19.62 6.53 6.76
N GLN A 49 -19.13 5.91 7.84
CA GLN A 49 -19.92 5.02 8.68
C GLN A 49 -20.95 5.81 9.52
N PRO A 50 -22.12 5.22 9.83
CA PRO A 50 -23.10 5.83 10.74
C PRO A 50 -22.48 6.11 12.13
N GLU A 51 -23.01 7.10 12.85
CA GLU A 51 -22.52 7.50 14.19
C GLU A 51 -22.45 6.33 15.20
N THR A 52 -23.34 5.34 15.06
CA THR A 52 -23.39 4.15 15.91
C THR A 52 -22.25 3.16 15.66
N THR A 53 -21.47 3.35 14.59
CA THR A 53 -20.44 2.42 14.14
C THR A 53 -19.09 3.12 14.04
N THR A 54 -18.07 2.53 14.69
CA THR A 54 -16.70 3.01 14.58
C THR A 54 -15.78 1.91 14.09
N ILE A 55 -15.07 2.16 12.99
CA ILE A 55 -13.97 1.30 12.55
C ILE A 55 -12.74 1.66 13.39
N LYS A 56 -12.40 0.77 14.33
CA LYS A 56 -11.28 1.04 15.25
C LYS A 56 -9.93 1.01 14.54
N ALA A 57 -9.76 0.10 13.59
CA ALA A 57 -8.56 -0.08 12.81
C ALA A 57 -8.88 -0.60 11.41
N LEU A 58 -8.13 -0.14 10.41
CA LEU A 58 -8.13 -0.64 9.04
C LEU A 58 -6.68 -0.73 8.55
N ASP A 59 -6.27 -1.92 8.12
CA ASP A 59 -4.95 -2.18 7.56
C ASP A 59 -5.07 -2.25 6.03
N CYS A 60 -4.30 -1.42 5.32
CA CYS A 60 -4.33 -1.30 3.87
C CYS A 60 -2.98 -1.74 3.30
N VAL A 61 -2.96 -2.91 2.65
CA VAL A 61 -1.75 -3.61 2.22
C VAL A 61 -1.90 -4.01 0.75
N PRO A 62 -0.86 -3.87 -0.11
CA PRO A 62 -0.89 -4.45 -1.44
C PRO A 62 -1.10 -5.96 -1.36
N THR A 63 -1.84 -6.55 -2.28
CA THR A 63 -2.11 -8.00 -2.30
C THR A 63 -0.83 -8.85 -2.35
N ALA A 64 0.23 -8.33 -2.97
CA ALA A 64 1.54 -8.98 -3.04
C ALA A 64 2.31 -8.95 -1.71
N GLN A 65 1.93 -8.10 -0.75
CA GLN A 65 2.53 -7.98 0.56
C GLN A 65 1.71 -8.77 1.60
N ARG A 66 2.28 -9.87 2.10
CA ARG A 66 1.59 -10.79 3.03
C ARG A 66 1.84 -10.46 4.50
N SER A 67 2.97 -9.81 4.76
CA SER A 67 3.36 -9.28 6.08
C SER A 67 4.48 -8.25 5.90
N LEU A 68 4.95 -7.64 7.00
CA LEU A 68 6.03 -6.65 6.99
C LEU A 68 7.32 -7.15 6.31
N THR A 69 7.61 -8.45 6.36
CA THR A 69 8.85 -9.02 5.80
C THR A 69 8.58 -9.99 4.64
N SER A 70 7.32 -10.19 4.24
CA SER A 70 6.95 -11.17 3.22
C SER A 70 6.32 -10.49 2.02
N PHE A 71 7.11 -10.41 0.95
CA PHE A 71 6.74 -9.82 -0.32
C PHE A 71 6.81 -10.87 -1.43
N ASP A 72 5.78 -10.89 -2.25
CA ASP A 72 5.71 -11.73 -3.42
C ASP A 72 6.27 -10.99 -4.64
N ARG A 73 7.59 -11.07 -4.81
CA ARG A 73 8.35 -10.35 -5.86
C ARG A 73 8.13 -10.89 -7.28
N GLN A 74 7.30 -11.91 -7.45
CA GLN A 74 6.92 -12.46 -8.76
C GLN A 74 5.41 -12.28 -9.01
N TRP A 75 4.74 -11.44 -8.20
CA TRP A 75 3.30 -11.26 -8.25
C TRP A 75 2.84 -10.80 -9.64
N ASP A 76 3.48 -9.78 -10.18
CA ASP A 76 3.08 -9.22 -11.48
C ASP A 76 3.30 -10.23 -12.60
N GLU A 77 4.44 -10.94 -12.60
CA GLU A 77 4.74 -11.97 -13.60
C GLU A 77 3.68 -13.07 -13.65
N ARG A 78 3.23 -13.56 -12.48
CA ARG A 78 2.19 -14.60 -12.42
C ARG A 78 0.80 -14.08 -12.78
N ASN A 79 0.54 -12.79 -12.62
CA ASN A 79 -0.77 -12.18 -12.87
C ASN A 79 -0.86 -11.44 -14.22
N LYS A 80 0.22 -11.34 -14.99
CA LYS A 80 0.23 -10.77 -16.35
C LYS A 80 -0.81 -11.37 -17.31
N ALA A 81 -1.21 -12.63 -17.12
CA ALA A 81 -2.20 -13.31 -17.96
C ALA A 81 -3.67 -13.10 -17.51
N LYS A 82 -3.91 -12.37 -16.41
CA LYS A 82 -5.24 -12.19 -15.82
C LYS A 82 -5.82 -10.78 -16.02
N ASN A 83 -5.07 -9.87 -16.63
CA ASN A 83 -5.48 -8.51 -16.96
C ASN A 83 -5.54 -8.32 -18.47
#